data_AF-A0A0F9SUG1-F1
#
_entry.id   AF-A0A0F9SUG1-F1
#
_cell.length_a   1.000
_cell.length_b   1.000
_cell.length_c   1.000
_cell.angle_alpha   90.00
_cell.angle_beta   90.00
_cell.angle_gamma   90.00
#
_symmetry.space_group_name_H-M   'P 1'
#
loop_
_entity.id
_entity.type
_entity.pdbx_description
1 polymer ?
#
loop_
_entity_poly.entity_id
_entity_poly.type
_entity_poly.pdbx_seq_one_letter_code
_entity_poly.pdbx_strand_id
1 'polypeptide(L)' 'MPNPKMDALNNNSTDQQINEAVSAEIETCMSQPGADQKACAGKAFGMAREATGKELDLGR' A
#
# COMPACT_ATOMS: atom_id res chain seq x y z
N MET A 1 -4.72 5.58 -11.60
CA MET A 1 -4.67 4.21 -12.17
C MET A 1 -4.52 3.24 -11.00
N PRO A 2 -5.08 2.02 -11.08
CA PRO A 2 -4.82 0.99 -10.06
C PRO A 2 -3.32 0.66 -10.02
N ASN A 3 -2.77 0.46 -8.82
CA ASN A 3 -1.36 0.11 -8.64
C ASN A 3 -1.19 -1.41 -8.84
N PRO A 4 -0.52 -1.85 -9.93
CA PRO A 4 -0.40 -3.27 -10.24
C PRO A 4 0.43 -4.04 -9.20
N LYS A 5 1.28 -3.36 -8.41
CA LYS A 5 2.00 -4.00 -7.30
C LYS A 5 1.05 -4.31 -6.13
N MET A 6 0.06 -3.46 -5.89
CA MET A 6 -0.94 -3.65 -4.84
C MET A 6 -1.90 -4.79 -5.22
N ASP A 7 -2.33 -4.85 -6.49
CA ASP A 7 -3.16 -5.95 -7.01
C ASP A 7 -2.44 -7.30 -7.01
N ALA A 8 -1.10 -7.31 -7.10
CA ALA A 8 -0.30 -8.51 -7.03
C ALA A 8 -0.09 -9.04 -5.60
N LEU A 9 -0.47 -8.26 -4.58
CA LEU A 9 -0.33 -8.69 -3.19
C LEU A 9 -1.28 -9.83 -2.86
N ASN A 10 -0.77 -10.77 -2.07
CA ASN A 10 -1.51 -11.89 -1.54
C ASN A 10 -0.91 -12.31 -0.19
N ASN A 11 -1.53 -13.30 0.42
CA ASN A 11 -1.16 -13.88 1.71
C ASN A 11 0.25 -14.49 1.76
N ASN A 12 0.89 -14.77 0.62
CA ASN A 12 2.28 -15.21 0.54
C ASN A 12 3.26 -14.08 0.20
N SER A 13 2.80 -12.84 -0.02
CA SER A 13 3.68 -11.72 -0.31
C SER A 13 4.64 -11.45 0.85
N THR A 14 5.89 -11.16 0.51
CA THR A 14 6.93 -10.80 1.47
C THR A 14 6.76 -9.36 1.94
N ASP A 15 7.32 -9.02 3.10
CA ASP A 15 7.27 -7.65 3.64
C ASP A 15 7.90 -6.64 2.66
N GLN A 16 8.89 -7.06 1.89
CA GLN A 16 9.48 -6.24 0.83
C GLN A 16 8.48 -5.96 -0.31
N GLN A 17 7.77 -6.99 -0.80
CA GLN A 17 6.74 -6.82 -1.83
C GLN A 17 5.61 -5.91 -1.35
N ILE A 18 5.24 -6.05 -0.08
CA ILE A 18 4.22 -5.22 0.57
C ILE A 18 4.68 -3.78 0.65
N ASN A 19 5.90 -3.52 1.13
CA ASN A 19 6.45 -2.17 1.22
C ASN A 19 6.57 -1.49 -0.15
N GLU A 20 6.96 -2.23 -1.18
CA GLU A 20 7.01 -1.71 -2.54
C GLU A 20 5.62 -1.37 -3.09
N ALA A 21 4.64 -2.23 -2.84
CA ALA A 21 3.25 -2.00 -3.24
C ALA A 21 2.67 -0.79 -2.52
N VAL A 22 2.85 -0.70 -1.20
CA VAL A 22 2.42 0.45 -0.38
C VAL A 22 3.07 1.73 -0.89
N SER A 23 4.38 1.75 -1.10
CA SER A 23 5.09 2.95 -1.59
C SER A 23 4.55 3.40 -2.95
N ALA A 24 4.33 2.48 -3.88
CA ALA A 24 3.77 2.81 -5.20
C ALA A 24 2.31 3.31 -5.12
N GLU A 25 1.51 2.81 -4.17
CA GLU A 25 0.13 3.29 -3.97
C GLU A 25 0.12 4.69 -3.34
N ILE A 26 1.06 4.95 -2.41
CA ILE A 26 1.27 6.28 -1.84
C ILE A 26 1.66 7.26 -2.95
N GLU A 27 2.63 6.93 -3.80
CA GLU A 27 3.03 7.78 -4.93
C GLU A 27 1.86 8.05 -5.90
N THR A 28 1.10 7.00 -6.21
CA THR A 28 -0.09 7.13 -7.07
C THR A 28 -1.15 8.03 -6.44
N CYS A 29 -1.38 7.90 -5.14
CA CYS A 29 -2.31 8.75 -4.40
C CYS A 29 -1.81 10.20 -4.31
N MET A 30 -0.53 10.40 -4.03
CA MET A 30 0.15 11.70 -3.97
C MET A 30 0.19 12.43 -5.32
N SER A 31 0.06 11.72 -6.44
CA SER A 31 -0.08 12.34 -7.75
C SER A 31 -1.39 13.11 -7.94
N GLN A 32 -2.36 12.93 -7.06
CA GLN A 32 -3.63 13.65 -7.09
C GLN A 32 -3.48 15.04 -6.42
N PRO A 33 -4.02 16.10 -7.04
CA PRO A 33 -3.94 17.44 -6.47
C PRO A 33 -4.71 17.51 -5.13
N GLY A 34 -4.01 17.95 -4.07
CA GLY A 34 -4.57 18.04 -2.71
C GLY A 34 -4.46 16.75 -1.88
N ALA A 35 -3.73 15.74 -2.36
CA ALA A 35 -3.51 14.50 -1.63
C ALA A 35 -2.66 14.72 -0.37
N ASP A 36 -3.15 14.22 0.76
CA ASP A 36 -2.43 14.21 2.04
C ASP A 36 -1.64 12.90 2.17
N GLN A 37 -0.34 13.02 2.48
CA GLN A 37 0.56 11.86 2.57
C GLN A 37 0.11 10.85 3.62
N LYS A 38 -0.43 11.31 4.76
CA LYS A 38 -0.89 10.43 5.83
C LYS A 38 -2.18 9.71 5.44
N ALA A 39 -3.09 10.38 4.73
CA ALA A 39 -4.28 9.76 4.16
C ALA A 39 -3.93 8.72 3.08
N CYS A 40 -3.00 9.05 2.18
CA CYS A 40 -2.52 8.13 1.15
C CYS A 40 -1.83 6.90 1.74
N ALA A 41 -0.98 7.10 2.75
CA ALA A 41 -0.35 6.01 3.48
C ALA A 41 -1.40 5.12 4.16
N GLY A 42 -2.34 5.71 4.90
CA GLY A 42 -3.42 4.95 5.55
C GLY A 42 -4.24 4.11 4.58
N LYS A 43 -4.57 4.65 3.41
CA LYS A 43 -5.26 3.92 2.33
C LYS A 43 -4.40 2.77 1.80
N ALA A 44 -3.14 3.03 1.45
CA ALA A 44 -2.22 2.04 0.90
C ALA A 44 -1.97 0.88 1.87
N PHE A 45 -1.76 1.19 3.16
CA PHE A 45 -1.63 0.18 4.20
C PHE A 45 -2.91 -0.63 4.39
N GLY A 46 -4.08 0.01 4.39
CA GLY A 46 -5.37 -0.67 4.47
C GLY A 46 -5.56 -1.69 3.34
N MET A 47 -5.31 -1.26 2.09
CA MET A 47 -5.38 -2.11 0.90
C MET A 47 -4.38 -3.28 0.98
N ALA A 48 -3.15 -3.02 1.37
CA ALA A 48 -2.15 -4.06 1.51
C ALA A 48 -2.52 -5.07 2.61
N ARG A 49 -3.14 -4.60 3.70
CA ARG A 49 -3.61 -5.44 4.82
C ARG A 49 -4.78 -6.33 4.39
N GLU A 50 -5.72 -5.79 3.60
CA GLU A 50 -6.81 -6.57 3.01
C GLU A 50 -6.31 -7.61 1.99
N ALA A 51 -5.38 -7.23 1.12
CA ALA A 51 -4.85 -8.11 0.08
C ALA A 51 -3.99 -9.26 0.67
N THR A 52 -3.20 -8.97 1.70
CA THR A 52 -2.30 -9.97 2.31
C THR A 52 -2.95 -10.74 3.45
N GLY A 53 -3.99 -10.21 4.08
CA GLY A 53 -4.54 -10.75 5.32
C GLY A 53 -3.55 -10.78 6.48
N LYS A 54 -2.37 -10.17 6.33
CA LYS A 54 -1.36 -10.07 7.39
C LYS A 54 -1.63 -8.83 8.21
N GLU A 55 -1.43 -8.91 9.52
CA GLU A 55 -1.27 -7.69 10.32
C GLU A 55 0.04 -7.04 9.90
N LEU A 56 -0.07 -6.03 9.03
CA LEU A 56 1.07 -5.24 8.58
C LEU A 56 1.54 -4.34 9.73
N ASP A 57 2.46 -4.86 10.55
CA ASP A 57 3.19 -4.08 11.55
C ASP A 57 4.41 -3.42 10.87
N LEU A 58 4.14 -2.40 10.05
CA LEU A 58 5.17 -1.72 9.26
C LEU A 58 5.91 -0.62 10.04
N GLY A 59 6.13 -0.85 11.33
CA GLY A 59 6.91 0.02 12.19
C GLY A 59 6.06 1.12 12.84
N ARG A 60 5.78 0.91 14.12
CA ARG A 60 5.33 1.94 15.05
C ARG A 60 6.47 2.87 15.44
#